data_AF-A0AAV3PQS1-F1
#
_entry.id   AF-A0AAV3PQS1-F1
#
_cell.length_a   1.000
_cell.length_b   1.000
_cell.length_c   1.000
_cell.angle_alpha   90.00
_cell.angle_beta   90.00
_cell.angle_gamma   90.00
#
_symmetry.space_group_name_H-M   'P 1'
#
loop_
_entity.id
_entity.type
_entity.pdbx_description
1 polymer ?
#
loop_
_entity_poly.entity_id
_entity_poly.type
_entity_poly.pdbx_seq_one_letter_code
_entity_poly.pdbx_strand_id
1 'polypeptide(L)'
;MDPSRGYHQIRMLPDDEEKTTFFTEYGMFCWKVVPFGLKNAGTTYQTMVNAIFANQIGKNMEIYVDDMLVKSKERGQHLENLKETFESIQKSAHLESPRGNFWVI
;
A
#
# COMPACT_ATOMS: atom_id res chain seq x y z
N MET A 1 9.20 3.46 14.09
CA MET A 1 7.80 3.45 13.64
C MET A 1 7.46 4.84 13.14
N ASP A 2 7.00 4.96 11.91
CA ASP A 2 6.44 6.21 11.36
C ASP A 2 5.39 5.85 10.27
N PRO A 3 4.08 6.06 10.52
CA PRO A 3 3.00 5.80 9.56
C PRO A 3 3.07 6.68 8.30
N SER A 4 3.89 7.74 8.29
CA SER A 4 4.00 8.70 7.19
C SER A 4 4.54 8.09 5.88
N ARG A 5 5.18 6.91 5.96
CA ARG A 5 5.96 6.34 4.83
C ARG A 5 5.15 5.45 3.90
N GLY A 6 3.96 5.00 4.28
CA GLY A 6 3.08 4.16 3.44
C GLY A 6 2.32 4.98 2.38
N TYR A 7 1.76 6.12 2.77
CA TYR A 7 0.93 6.96 1.89
C TYR A 7 1.72 7.61 0.75
N HIS A 8 2.98 7.99 0.99
CA HIS A 8 3.86 8.56 -0.03
C HIS A 8 4.32 7.57 -1.11
N GLN A 9 3.93 6.29 -1.03
CA GLN A 9 4.23 5.28 -2.05
C GLN A 9 3.11 5.11 -3.07
N ILE A 10 1.91 5.62 -2.78
CA ILE A 10 0.76 5.51 -3.68
C ILE A 10 0.75 6.72 -4.60
N ARG A 11 0.93 6.47 -5.90
CA ARG A 11 0.68 7.51 -6.90
C ARG A 11 -0.75 7.99 -6.86
N MET A 12 -0.91 9.29 -6.88
CA MET A 12 -2.20 9.92 -7.08
C MET A 12 -2.67 9.65 -8.52
N LEU A 13 -3.98 9.55 -8.71
CA LEU A 13 -4.54 9.55 -10.06
C LEU A 13 -4.26 10.91 -10.71
N PRO A 14 -3.83 10.98 -11.99
CA PRO A 14 -3.51 12.26 -12.64
C PRO A 14 -4.63 13.29 -12.53
N ASP A 15 -5.89 12.85 -12.66
CA ASP A 15 -7.08 13.70 -12.56
C ASP A 15 -7.36 14.24 -11.14
N ASP A 16 -6.73 13.64 -10.12
CA ASP A 16 -6.85 14.05 -8.72
C ASP A 16 -5.63 14.86 -8.23
N GLU A 17 -4.49 14.84 -8.96
CA GLU A 17 -3.30 15.62 -8.62
C GLU A 17 -3.64 17.11 -8.52
N GLU A 18 -4.33 17.67 -9.52
CA GLU A 18 -4.72 19.09 -9.55
C GLU A 18 -5.63 19.49 -8.38
N LYS A 19 -6.42 18.56 -7.84
CA LYS A 19 -7.31 18.80 -6.69
C LYS A 19 -6.56 18.90 -5.36
N THR A 20 -5.29 18.51 -5.34
CA THR A 20 -4.40 18.62 -4.18
C THR A 20 -3.45 19.81 -4.27
N THR A 21 -3.73 20.76 -5.17
CA THR A 21 -2.89 21.93 -5.35
C THR A 21 -2.83 22.80 -4.10
N PHE A 22 -1.63 23.20 -3.71
CA PHE A 22 -1.37 24.16 -2.64
C PHE A 22 -0.47 25.30 -3.14
N PHE A 23 -0.61 26.46 -2.49
CA PHE A 23 0.15 27.66 -2.81
C PHE A 23 1.33 27.81 -1.86
N THR A 24 2.47 28.16 -2.43
CA THR A 24 3.66 28.61 -1.70
C THR A 24 4.07 29.98 -2.22
N GLU A 25 4.98 30.65 -1.52
CA GLU A 25 5.59 31.90 -2.01
C GLU A 25 6.34 31.73 -3.34
N TYR A 26 6.65 30.49 -3.73
CA TYR A 26 7.35 30.14 -4.97
C TYR A 26 6.42 29.65 -6.09
N GLY A 27 5.10 29.58 -5.85
CA GLY A 27 4.12 29.18 -6.86
C GLY A 27 3.16 28.07 -6.40
N MET A 28 2.44 27.51 -7.38
CA MET A 28 1.47 26.43 -7.20
C MET A 28 2.13 25.07 -7.37
N PHE A 29 1.89 24.19 -6.40
CA PHE A 29 2.40 22.82 -6.40
C PHE A 29 1.25 21.84 -6.17
N CYS A 30 1.26 20.69 -6.84
CA CYS A 30 0.34 19.59 -6.61
C CYS A 30 1.07 18.36 -6.05
N TRP A 31 0.37 17.52 -5.31
CA TRP A 31 0.93 16.27 -4.81
C TRP A 31 0.82 15.18 -5.87
N LYS A 32 1.94 14.52 -6.19
CA LYS A 32 2.01 13.36 -7.10
C LYS A 32 1.75 12.02 -6.43
N VAL A 33 1.83 12.02 -5.10
CA VAL A 33 1.58 10.87 -4.23
C VAL A 33 0.59 11.29 -3.18
N VAL A 34 -0.19 10.35 -2.66
CA VAL A 34 -1.22 10.66 -1.66
C VAL A 34 -0.57 11.30 -0.41
N PRO A 35 -0.86 12.58 -0.11
CA PRO A 35 -0.24 13.25 1.03
C PRO A 35 -0.89 12.82 2.34
N PHE A 36 -0.10 12.88 3.42
CA PHE A 36 -0.62 12.64 4.76
C PHE A 36 -1.69 13.68 5.13
N GLY A 37 -2.77 13.24 5.77
CA GLY A 37 -3.89 14.11 6.15
C GLY A 37 -5.03 14.20 5.13
N LEU A 38 -4.93 13.54 3.96
CA LEU A 38 -6.07 13.40 3.07
C LEU A 38 -7.11 12.44 3.70
N LYS A 39 -8.35 12.89 3.86
CA LYS A 39 -9.43 12.08 4.47
C LYS A 39 -9.65 10.72 3.79
N ASN A 40 -9.38 10.64 2.50
CA ASN A 40 -9.57 9.43 1.68
C ASN A 40 -8.28 8.62 1.47
N ALA A 41 -7.15 9.04 2.04
CA ALA A 41 -5.86 8.38 1.83
C ALA A 41 -5.89 6.89 2.25
N GLY A 42 -6.49 6.61 3.40
CA GLY A 42 -6.67 5.23 3.89
C GLY A 42 -7.56 4.38 2.97
N THR A 43 -8.67 4.93 2.48
CA THR A 43 -9.57 4.23 1.56
C THR A 43 -8.90 3.90 0.23
N THR A 44 -8.13 4.85 -0.32
CA THR A 44 -7.37 4.64 -1.56
C THR A 44 -6.28 3.59 -1.36
N TYR A 45 -5.55 3.63 -0.24
CA TYR A 45 -4.57 2.59 0.11
C TYR A 45 -5.22 1.21 0.23
N GLN A 46 -6.31 1.11 0.97
CA GLN A 46 -7.00 -0.17 1.15
C GLN A 46 -7.55 -0.71 -0.17
N THR A 47 -8.07 0.14 -1.05
CA THR A 47 -8.56 -0.26 -2.38
C THR A 47 -7.42 -0.80 -3.25
N MET A 48 -6.28 -0.13 -3.27
CA MET A 48 -5.09 -0.55 -4.01
C MET A 48 -4.56 -1.90 -3.49
N VAL A 49 -4.39 -2.03 -2.18
CA VAL A 49 -3.90 -3.27 -1.57
C VAL A 49 -4.89 -4.42 -1.80
N ASN A 50 -6.20 -4.16 -1.67
CA ASN A 50 -7.23 -5.15 -2.00
C ASN A 50 -7.17 -5.62 -3.46
N ALA A 51 -6.87 -4.72 -4.40
CA ALA A 51 -6.74 -5.08 -5.81
C ALA A 51 -5.49 -5.94 -6.08
N ILE A 52 -4.35 -5.59 -5.48
CA ILE A 52 -3.08 -6.31 -5.67
C ILE A 52 -3.15 -7.72 -5.07
N PHE A 53 -3.75 -7.85 -3.88
CA PHE A 53 -3.79 -9.10 -3.12
C PHE A 53 -5.14 -9.82 -3.18
N ALA A 54 -6.04 -9.45 -4.10
CA ALA A 54 -7.39 -10.01 -4.21
C ALA A 54 -7.44 -11.55 -4.16
N ASN A 55 -6.43 -12.22 -4.72
CA ASN A 55 -6.34 -13.67 -4.77
C ASN A 55 -5.79 -14.33 -3.48
N GLN A 56 -5.14 -13.56 -2.62
CA GLN A 56 -4.44 -13.98 -1.40
C GLN A 56 -5.20 -13.61 -0.12
N ILE A 57 -5.99 -12.53 -0.15
CA ILE A 57 -6.83 -12.07 0.95
C ILE A 57 -7.81 -13.17 1.37
N GLY A 58 -7.86 -13.45 2.67
CA GLY A 58 -8.70 -14.50 3.27
C GLY A 58 -8.15 -15.92 3.16
N LYS A 59 -7.16 -16.17 2.30
CA LYS A 59 -6.47 -17.46 2.18
C LYS A 59 -5.23 -17.52 3.06
N ASN A 60 -4.18 -16.81 2.63
CA ASN A 60 -2.87 -16.73 3.29
C ASN A 60 -2.49 -15.29 3.64
N MET A 61 -3.35 -14.31 3.36
CA MET A 61 -3.16 -12.92 3.74
C MET A 61 -4.39 -12.33 4.44
N GLU A 62 -4.17 -11.48 5.44
CA GLU A 62 -5.16 -10.56 6.01
C GLU A 62 -4.61 -9.13 5.97
N ILE A 63 -5.49 -8.15 5.81
CA ILE A 63 -5.12 -6.74 5.74
C ILE A 63 -5.91 -6.00 6.82
N TYR A 64 -5.21 -5.22 7.64
CA TYR A 64 -5.79 -4.39 8.68
C TYR A 64 -5.33 -2.94 8.52
N VAL A 65 -6.17 -2.13 7.86
CA VAL A 65 -5.91 -0.71 7.55
C VAL A 65 -4.59 -0.53 6.79
N ASP A 66 -3.48 -0.32 7.50
CA ASP A 66 -2.14 -0.11 6.94
C ASP A 66 -1.24 -1.36 7.04
N ASP A 67 -1.59 -2.33 7.89
CA ASP A 67 -0.79 -3.53 8.15
C ASP A 67 -1.24 -4.72 7.27
N MET A 68 -0.25 -5.46 6.74
CA MET A 68 -0.47 -6.70 5.99
C MET A 68 0.08 -7.88 6.79
N LEU A 69 -0.75 -8.90 6.94
CA LEU A 69 -0.48 -10.09 7.72
C LEU A 69 -0.43 -11.29 6.77
N VAL A 70 0.72 -11.96 6.69
CA VAL A 70 0.83 -13.24 5.97
C VAL A 70 0.70 -14.35 7.00
N LYS A 71 -0.33 -15.19 6.85
CA LYS A 71 -0.62 -16.31 7.74
C LYS A 71 -0.47 -17.64 7.03
N SER A 72 -0.06 -18.68 7.73
CA SER A 72 0.03 -20.03 7.17
C SER A 72 -0.46 -21.08 8.15
N LYS A 73 -1.10 -22.14 7.63
CA LYS A 73 -1.59 -23.25 8.46
C LYS A 73 -0.44 -24.15 8.96
N GLU A 74 0.60 -24.30 8.14
CA GLU A 74 1.76 -25.12 8.43
C GLU A 74 3.05 -24.35 8.16
N ARG A 75 4.07 -24.61 8.97
CA ARG A 75 5.38 -23.94 8.85
C ARG A 75 6.05 -24.19 7.49
N GLY A 76 5.85 -25.37 6.90
CA GLY A 76 6.39 -25.71 5.58
C GLY A 76 5.79 -24.88 4.45
N GLN A 77 4.51 -24.53 4.55
CA GLN A 77 3.79 -23.73 3.55
C GLN A 77 4.12 -22.23 3.66
N HIS A 78 4.67 -21.79 4.80
CA HIS A 78 4.85 -20.37 5.07
C HIS A 78 5.84 -19.70 4.12
N LEU A 79 6.92 -20.39 3.76
CA LEU A 79 7.89 -19.89 2.78
C LEU A 79 7.28 -19.74 1.39
N GLU A 80 6.37 -20.64 0.99
CA GLU A 80 5.66 -20.56 -0.28
C GLU A 80 4.66 -19.40 -0.31
N ASN A 81 3.91 -19.19 0.78
CA ASN A 81 2.97 -18.08 0.91
C ASN A 81 3.68 -16.71 0.91
N LEU A 82 4.86 -16.63 1.56
CA LEU A 82 5.72 -15.45 1.49
C LEU A 82 6.23 -15.22 0.07
N LYS A 83 6.70 -16.28 -0.61
CA LYS A 83 7.17 -16.18 -2.00
C LYS A 83 6.07 -15.66 -2.92
N GLU A 84 4.86 -16.21 -2.85
CA GLU A 84 3.71 -15.74 -3.62
C GLU A 84 3.41 -14.26 -3.34
N THR A 85 3.43 -13.86 -2.05
CA THR A 85 3.23 -12.46 -1.64
C THR A 85 4.28 -11.53 -2.23
N PHE A 86 5.56 -11.89 -2.17
CA PHE A 86 6.64 -11.09 -2.75
C PHE A 86 6.55 -11.00 -4.28
N GLU A 87 6.13 -12.07 -4.95
CA GLU A 87 5.89 -12.05 -6.41
C GLU A 87 4.73 -11.12 -6.78
N SER A 88 3.63 -11.09 -6.02
CA SER A 88 2.53 -10.14 -6.20
C SER A 88 3.00 -8.69 -6.05
N ILE A 89 3.87 -8.42 -5.07
CA ILE A 89 4.47 -7.09 -4.85
C ILE A 89 5.38 -6.71 -6.02
N GLN A 90 6.27 -7.61 -6.46
CA GLN A 90 7.17 -7.35 -7.58
C GLN A 90 6.45 -7.07 -8.90
N LYS A 91 5.29 -7.71 -9.12
CA LYS A 91 4.45 -7.46 -10.31
C LYS A 91 3.70 -6.13 -10.23
N SER A 92 3.51 -5.58 -9.03
CA SER A 92 2.84 -4.29 -8.85
C SER A 92 3.83 -3.14 -8.98
N ALA A 93 3.69 -2.35 -10.05
CA ALA A 93 4.45 -1.11 -10.25
C ALA A 93 4.13 0.01 -9.24
N HIS A 94 3.15 -0.20 -8.35
CA HIS A 94 2.65 0.80 -7.40
C HIS A 94 3.15 0.59 -5.96
N LEU A 95 3.87 -0.51 -5.68
CA LEU A 95 4.45 -0.80 -4.37
C LEU A 95 5.97 -0.96 -4.48
N GLU A 96 6.74 0.11 -4.23
CA GLU A 96 8.20 0.02 -4.17
C GLU A 96 8.66 -0.60 -2.85
N SER A 97 8.78 -1.93 -2.86
CA SER A 97 9.25 -2.78 -1.76
C SER A 97 8.27 -2.88 -0.59
N PRO A 98 8.11 -4.07 0.03
CA PRO A 98 7.32 -4.23 1.24
C PRO A 98 7.95 -3.45 2.39
N ARG A 99 7.58 -2.18 2.54
CA ARG A 99 8.03 -1.28 3.61
C ARG A 99 6.90 -0.86 4.54
N GLY A 100 5.71 -1.42 4.35
CA GLY A 100 4.71 -1.57 5.41
C GLY A 100 5.13 -2.67 6.39
N ASN A 101 4.60 -2.67 7.62
CA ASN A 101 4.94 -3.73 8.58
C ASN A 101 4.32 -5.04 8.07
N PHE A 102 5.17 -5.96 7.61
CA PHE A 102 4.78 -7.34 7.35
C PHE A 102 4.85 -8.09 8.66
N TRP A 103 3.69 -8.44 9.18
CA TRP A 103 3.60 -9.35 10.30
C TRP A 103 3.47 -10.77 9.75
N VAL A 104 4.33 -11.64 10.25
CA VAL A 104 4.43 -13.04 9.86
C VAL A 104 3.97 -13.87 11.05
N ILE A 105 2.91 -14.65 10.86
CA ILE A 105 2.39 -15.61 11.86
C ILE A 105 2.12 -17.00 11.27
#